data_AF-A0A2K8KY77-F1
#
_entry.id   AF-A0A2K8KY77-F1
#
_cell.length_a   1.000
_cell.length_b   1.000
_cell.length_c   1.000
_cell.angle_alpha   90.00
_cell.angle_beta   90.00
_cell.angle_gamma   90.00
#
_symmetry.space_group_name_H-M   'P 1'
#
loop_
_entity.id
_entity.type
_entity.pdbx_description
1 polymer ?
#
loop_
_entity_poly.entity_id
_entity_poly.type
_entity_poly.pdbx_seq_one_letter_code
_entity_poly.pdbx_strand_id
1 'polypeptide(L)'
;MLKSNSTNDRRHDRSRGAVMVEFAIIMPFLILLFLGVTELGRSLYQQNILTQAVQAGARYMTRAQGVIDTDACAAGAAVCCVTDATAWGAAEAKAKELVVYGNQAAAAGNEILPNLTTSDITITIAEDPNAASIDACVITVSADVDFVGIFGSEYTIPPIPFVGSPIIGGIDLLTLGATTQERYIGE
;
A
#
# COMPACT_ATOMS: atom_id res chain seq x y z
N MET A 1 13.91 -80.36 -31.55
CA MET A 1 14.03 -79.29 -30.53
C MET A 1 14.53 -78.03 -31.21
N LEU A 2 13.79 -76.92 -31.15
CA LEU A 2 14.24 -75.61 -31.63
C LEU A 2 14.30 -74.65 -30.44
N LYS A 3 15.40 -73.92 -30.31
CA LYS A 3 15.74 -73.16 -29.10
C LYS A 3 15.36 -71.69 -29.31
N SER A 4 14.28 -71.25 -28.66
CA SER A 4 13.86 -69.84 -28.70
C SER A 4 14.94 -68.95 -28.08
N ASN A 5 15.39 -67.94 -28.81
CA ASN A 5 16.45 -67.04 -28.38
C ASN A 5 15.83 -65.69 -27.96
N SER A 6 15.77 -65.44 -26.65
CA SER A 6 15.15 -64.23 -26.09
C SER A 6 16.11 -63.04 -26.17
N THR A 7 15.90 -62.15 -27.13
CA THR A 7 16.70 -60.93 -27.29
C THR A 7 16.19 -59.78 -26.40
N ASN A 8 16.56 -59.88 -25.12
CA ASN A 8 17.12 -58.76 -24.34
C ASN A 8 16.41 -57.38 -24.45
N ASP A 9 15.27 -57.22 -23.78
CA ASP A 9 14.69 -55.89 -23.54
C ASP A 9 15.40 -55.20 -22.36
N ARG A 10 16.22 -54.20 -22.67
CA ARG A 10 16.93 -53.33 -21.70
C ARG A 10 16.85 -51.85 -22.08
N ARG A 11 15.80 -51.42 -22.78
CA ARG A 11 15.65 -50.02 -23.23
C ARG A 11 14.76 -49.16 -22.33
N HIS A 12 14.02 -49.76 -21.40
CA HIS A 12 12.99 -49.06 -20.63
C HIS A 12 13.49 -48.14 -19.50
N ASP A 13 14.71 -48.32 -18.98
CA ASP A 13 15.18 -47.56 -17.80
C ASP A 13 15.76 -46.17 -18.13
N ARG A 14 16.15 -45.90 -19.38
CA ARG A 14 16.83 -44.63 -19.74
C ARG A 14 15.89 -43.43 -19.87
N SER A 15 14.59 -43.65 -20.11
CA SER A 15 13.60 -42.58 -20.21
C SER A 15 13.30 -41.90 -18.87
N ARG A 16 13.41 -42.63 -17.75
CA ARG A 16 13.10 -42.13 -16.41
C ARG A 16 14.02 -40.98 -15.95
N GLY A 17 15.29 -41.01 -16.36
CA GLY A 17 16.26 -39.96 -16.01
C GLY A 17 16.07 -38.66 -16.79
N ALA A 18 15.67 -38.75 -18.07
CA ALA A 18 15.52 -37.58 -18.94
C ALA A 18 14.42 -36.61 -18.44
N VAL A 19 13.27 -37.16 -18.00
CA VAL A 19 12.13 -36.38 -17.50
C VAL A 19 12.48 -35.55 -16.26
N MET A 20 13.36 -36.06 -15.38
CA MET A 20 13.82 -35.28 -14.22
C MET A 20 14.68 -34.09 -14.61
N VAL A 21 15.48 -34.21 -15.69
CA VAL A 21 16.34 -33.12 -16.18
C VAL A 21 15.51 -32.04 -16.88
N GLU A 22 14.52 -32.42 -17.68
CA GLU A 22 13.59 -31.48 -18.31
C GLU A 22 12.82 -30.65 -17.26
N PHE A 23 12.30 -31.30 -16.21
CA PHE A 23 11.65 -30.61 -15.11
C PHE A 23 12.62 -29.68 -14.35
N ALA A 24 13.85 -30.10 -14.09
CA ALA A 24 14.85 -29.29 -13.39
C ALA A 24 15.21 -27.99 -14.14
N ILE A 25 15.11 -27.96 -15.47
CA ILE A 25 15.34 -26.76 -16.29
C ILE A 25 14.13 -25.80 -16.23
N ILE A 26 12.91 -26.33 -16.15
CA ILE A 26 11.66 -25.53 -16.10
C ILE A 26 11.40 -24.96 -14.69
N MET A 27 11.75 -25.73 -13.65
CA MET A 27 11.56 -25.41 -12.23
C MET A 27 12.03 -24.00 -11.81
N PRO A 28 13.23 -23.48 -12.16
CA PRO A 28 13.63 -22.11 -11.80
C PRO A 28 12.71 -21.03 -12.42
N PHE A 29 12.22 -21.21 -13.65
CA PHE A 29 11.29 -20.27 -14.27
C PHE A 29 9.93 -20.28 -13.59
N LEU A 30 9.45 -21.47 -13.17
CA LEU A 30 8.22 -21.57 -12.38
C LEU A 30 8.36 -20.86 -11.03
N ILE A 31 9.48 -21.02 -10.33
CA ILE A 31 9.73 -20.32 -9.05
C ILE A 31 9.71 -18.80 -9.26
N LEU A 32 10.39 -18.29 -10.29
CA LEU A 32 10.38 -16.85 -10.61
C LEU A 32 8.98 -16.34 -10.91
N LEU A 33 8.18 -17.10 -11.68
CA LEU A 33 6.79 -16.76 -11.96
C LEU A 33 5.92 -16.73 -10.68
N PHE A 34 6.04 -17.75 -9.81
CA PHE A 34 5.30 -17.81 -8.55
C PHE A 34 5.66 -16.67 -7.60
N LEU A 35 6.95 -16.33 -7.48
CA LEU A 35 7.39 -15.19 -6.67
C LEU A 35 6.87 -13.87 -7.24
N GLY A 36 6.95 -13.66 -8.56
CA GLY A 36 6.42 -12.45 -9.21
C GLY A 36 4.90 -12.26 -9.02
N VAL A 37 4.12 -13.34 -9.14
CA VAL A 37 2.67 -13.31 -8.87
C VAL A 37 2.37 -13.06 -7.38
N THR A 38 3.20 -13.60 -6.49
CA THR A 38 3.02 -13.45 -5.03
C THR A 38 3.33 -12.02 -4.57
N GLU A 39 4.40 -11.41 -5.06
CA GLU A 39 4.74 -10.01 -4.78
C GLU A 39 3.66 -9.05 -5.32
N LEU A 40 3.17 -9.28 -6.54
CA LEU A 40 2.07 -8.48 -7.10
C LEU A 40 0.75 -8.65 -6.31
N GLY A 41 0.44 -9.87 -5.85
CA GLY A 41 -0.70 -10.10 -4.97
C GLY A 41 -0.55 -9.38 -3.62
N ARG A 42 0.68 -9.32 -3.08
CA ARG A 42 1.00 -8.64 -1.83
C ARG A 42 0.93 -7.11 -1.95
N SER A 43 1.39 -6.52 -3.06
CA SER A 43 1.31 -5.07 -3.28
C SER A 43 -0.13 -4.60 -3.43
N LEU A 44 -0.97 -5.32 -4.20
CA LEU A 44 -2.40 -5.05 -4.30
C LEU A 44 -3.14 -5.17 -2.95
N TYR A 45 -2.73 -6.12 -2.11
CA TYR A 45 -3.26 -6.28 -0.75
C TYR A 45 -2.91 -5.07 0.15
N GLN A 46 -1.64 -4.66 0.17
CA GLN A 46 -1.19 -3.48 0.93
C GLN A 46 -1.87 -2.19 0.44
N GLN A 47 -1.96 -1.99 -0.88
CA GLN A 47 -2.64 -0.84 -1.49
C GLN A 47 -4.12 -0.73 -1.05
N ASN A 48 -4.84 -1.86 -1.01
CA ASN A 48 -6.24 -1.88 -0.59
C ASN A 48 -6.41 -1.51 0.90
N ILE A 49 -5.52 -2.01 1.75
CA ILE A 49 -5.51 -1.67 3.18
C ILE A 49 -5.17 -0.19 3.39
N LEU A 50 -4.16 0.34 2.70
CA LEU A 50 -3.78 1.75 2.77
C LEU A 50 -4.96 2.66 2.38
N THR A 51 -5.65 2.36 1.27
CA THR A 51 -6.83 3.10 0.84
C THR A 51 -7.97 3.06 1.88
N GLN A 52 -8.22 1.91 2.52
CA GLN A 52 -9.23 1.81 3.58
C GLN A 52 -8.84 2.61 4.83
N ALA A 53 -7.56 2.57 5.23
CA ALA A 53 -7.04 3.32 6.37
C ALA A 53 -7.13 4.84 6.13
N VAL A 54 -6.66 5.31 4.96
CA VAL A 54 -6.76 6.72 4.53
C VAL A 54 -8.22 7.20 4.48
N GLN A 55 -9.15 6.38 3.98
CA GLN A 55 -10.57 6.73 4.00
C GLN A 55 -11.14 6.79 5.43
N ALA A 56 -10.71 5.92 6.35
CA ALA A 56 -11.10 6.00 7.75
C ALA A 56 -10.58 7.29 8.42
N GLY A 57 -9.34 7.69 8.13
CA GLY A 57 -8.75 8.96 8.56
C GLY A 57 -9.51 10.18 8.01
N ALA A 58 -9.84 10.19 6.72
CA ALA A 58 -10.63 11.26 6.09
C ALA A 58 -12.01 11.39 6.74
N ARG A 59 -12.73 10.28 6.93
CA ARG A 59 -14.05 10.24 7.60
C ARG A 59 -14.02 10.60 9.08
N TYR A 60 -12.86 10.49 9.72
CA TYR A 60 -12.65 10.99 11.08
C TYR A 60 -12.50 12.51 11.07
N MET A 61 -11.61 13.04 10.23
CA MET A 61 -11.39 14.49 10.09
C MET A 61 -12.66 15.24 9.68
N THR A 62 -13.50 14.68 8.81
CA THR A 62 -14.75 15.34 8.40
C THR A 62 -15.80 15.46 9.51
N ARG A 63 -15.60 14.79 10.65
CA ARG A 63 -16.48 14.82 11.83
C ARG A 63 -15.83 15.52 13.03
N ALA A 64 -14.63 16.07 12.87
CA ALA A 64 -13.95 16.79 13.94
C ALA A 64 -14.67 18.13 14.19
N GLN A 65 -15.33 18.26 15.33
CA GLN A 65 -16.16 19.43 15.67
C GLN A 65 -15.30 20.64 16.07
N GLY A 66 -15.74 21.85 15.71
CA GLY A 66 -15.06 23.10 16.06
C GLY A 66 -13.65 23.27 15.46
N VAL A 67 -13.32 22.50 14.41
CA VAL A 67 -12.00 22.54 13.75
C VAL A 67 -11.99 23.49 12.54
N ILE A 68 -13.11 23.57 11.83
CA ILE A 68 -13.34 24.50 10.71
C ILE A 68 -14.64 25.24 10.97
N ASP A 69 -14.63 26.54 10.70
CA ASP A 69 -15.79 27.41 10.77
C ASP A 69 -15.91 28.16 9.43
N THR A 70 -17.02 27.96 8.73
CA THR A 70 -17.30 28.58 7.42
C THR A 70 -17.71 30.04 7.53
N ASP A 71 -18.21 30.47 8.70
CA ASP A 71 -18.82 31.78 8.92
C ASP A 71 -17.82 32.76 9.54
N ALA A 72 -16.80 32.25 10.24
CA ALA A 72 -15.69 33.04 10.79
C ALA A 72 -14.65 33.50 9.75
N CYS A 73 -14.75 33.03 8.50
CA CYS A 73 -13.88 33.47 7.43
C CYS A 73 -14.09 34.96 7.08
N ALA A 74 -13.01 35.73 7.12
CA ALA A 74 -13.06 37.14 6.75
C ALA A 74 -13.54 37.29 5.30
N ALA A 75 -14.49 38.20 5.05
CA ALA A 75 -15.06 38.39 3.71
C ALA A 75 -13.98 38.69 2.67
N GLY A 76 -13.76 37.76 1.73
CA GLY A 76 -12.69 37.81 0.72
C GLY A 76 -11.46 36.94 1.01
N ALA A 77 -11.45 36.20 2.12
CA ALA A 77 -10.54 35.08 2.36
C ALA A 77 -11.13 33.75 1.83
N ALA A 78 -10.33 32.69 1.95
CA ALA A 78 -10.81 31.30 1.80
C ALA A 78 -12.07 31.06 2.65
N VAL A 79 -13.04 30.34 2.10
CA VAL A 79 -14.29 29.89 2.75
C VAL A 79 -14.04 28.84 3.83
N CYS A 80 -12.88 28.18 3.78
CA CYS A 80 -12.54 27.06 4.65
C CYS A 80 -11.43 27.45 5.65
N CYS A 81 -11.82 28.10 6.74
CA CYS A 81 -10.90 28.58 7.77
C CYS A 81 -10.77 27.61 8.94
N VAL A 82 -9.53 27.24 9.25
CA VAL A 82 -9.18 26.61 10.52
C VAL A 82 -9.17 27.69 11.60
N THR A 83 -10.22 27.76 12.41
CA THR A 83 -10.37 28.76 13.48
C THR A 83 -9.62 28.42 14.75
N ASP A 84 -9.47 27.13 15.06
CA ASP A 84 -8.63 26.64 16.16
C ASP A 84 -7.54 25.69 15.63
N ALA A 85 -6.34 26.25 15.45
CA ALA A 85 -5.16 25.50 15.03
C ALA A 85 -4.74 24.42 16.05
N THR A 86 -5.12 24.54 17.32
CA THR A 86 -4.84 23.54 18.36
C THR A 86 -5.83 22.38 18.32
N ALA A 87 -7.11 22.66 18.08
CA ALA A 87 -8.11 21.63 17.80
C ALA A 87 -7.81 20.90 16.49
N TRP A 88 -7.39 21.61 15.44
CA TRP A 88 -6.89 21.01 14.20
C TRP A 88 -5.72 20.06 14.47
N GLY A 89 -4.64 20.52 15.13
CA GLY A 89 -3.48 19.68 15.40
C GLY A 89 -3.79 18.45 16.25
N ALA A 90 -4.73 18.56 17.20
CA ALA A 90 -5.19 17.44 18.01
C ALA A 90 -6.08 16.44 17.23
N ALA A 91 -6.90 16.91 16.28
CA ALA A 91 -7.66 16.07 15.37
C ALA A 91 -6.75 15.38 14.35
N GLU A 92 -5.80 16.12 13.76
CA GLU A 92 -4.82 15.62 12.80
C GLU A 92 -3.94 14.52 13.41
N ALA A 93 -3.45 14.70 14.64
CA ALA A 93 -2.67 13.67 15.35
C ALA A 93 -3.48 12.36 15.52
N LYS A 94 -4.74 12.45 15.95
CA LYS A 94 -5.63 11.28 16.10
C LYS A 94 -6.00 10.63 14.77
N ALA A 95 -6.17 11.43 13.71
CA ALA A 95 -6.40 10.93 12.36
C ALA A 95 -5.17 10.16 11.84
N LYS A 96 -3.97 10.69 12.07
CA LYS A 96 -2.70 10.04 11.74
C LYS A 96 -2.53 8.72 12.51
N GLU A 97 -2.74 8.71 13.82
CA GLU A 97 -2.71 7.47 14.61
C GLU A 97 -3.78 6.45 14.14
N LEU A 98 -4.98 6.91 13.76
CA LEU A 98 -6.02 6.05 13.22
C LEU A 98 -5.63 5.41 11.87
N VAL A 99 -4.95 6.16 10.98
CA VAL A 99 -4.47 5.64 9.68
C VAL A 99 -3.30 4.67 9.87
N VAL A 100 -2.36 4.94 10.79
CA VAL A 100 -1.19 4.08 11.02
C VAL A 100 -1.53 2.82 11.80
N TYR A 101 -2.28 2.93 12.90
CA TYR A 101 -2.48 1.87 13.89
C TYR A 101 -3.92 1.36 14.00
N GLY A 102 -4.87 1.98 13.29
CA GLY A 102 -6.29 1.63 13.39
C GLY A 102 -6.98 2.08 14.69
N ASN A 103 -6.32 2.93 15.48
CA ASN A 103 -6.81 3.38 16.79
C ASN A 103 -6.36 4.82 17.10
N GLN A 104 -7.24 5.62 17.69
CA GLN A 104 -7.11 7.08 17.89
C GLN A 104 -6.30 7.48 19.15
N ALA A 105 -5.54 6.54 19.73
CA ALA A 105 -4.79 6.73 20.98
C ALA A 105 -3.60 5.75 21.09
N ALA A 106 -3.07 5.30 19.96
CA ALA A 106 -2.13 4.20 19.88
C ALA A 106 -0.69 4.66 19.65
N ALA A 107 -0.07 5.23 20.68
CA ALA A 107 1.39 5.46 20.70
C ALA A 107 2.23 4.16 20.74
N ALA A 108 1.61 2.98 20.65
CA ALA A 108 2.24 1.66 20.82
C ALA A 108 1.46 0.51 20.13
N GLY A 109 0.74 0.79 19.04
CA GLY A 109 0.13 -0.25 18.21
C GLY A 109 1.14 -0.88 17.23
N ASN A 110 0.84 -2.08 16.72
CA ASN A 110 1.49 -2.53 15.49
C ASN A 110 0.96 -1.69 14.32
N GLU A 111 1.85 -1.19 13.47
CA GLU A 111 1.49 -0.51 12.21
C GLU A 111 0.66 -1.45 11.32
N ILE A 112 -0.37 -0.92 10.66
CA ILE A 112 -1.23 -1.71 9.76
C ILE A 112 -0.45 -2.11 8.50
N LEU A 113 0.41 -1.23 7.99
CA LEU A 113 1.42 -1.53 6.96
C LEU A 113 2.82 -1.38 7.57
N PRO A 114 3.80 -2.25 7.22
CA PRO A 114 5.17 -2.07 7.66
C PRO A 114 5.77 -0.77 7.14
N ASN A 115 6.56 -0.07 7.96
CA ASN A 115 7.19 1.22 7.66
C ASN A 115 6.19 2.38 7.47
N LEU A 116 4.89 2.20 7.79
CA LEU A 116 3.92 3.29 7.74
C LEU A 116 4.00 4.10 9.03
N THR A 117 4.38 5.36 8.92
CA THR A 117 4.56 6.26 10.07
C THR A 117 3.63 7.47 9.99
N THR A 118 3.52 8.23 11.08
CA THR A 118 2.65 9.43 11.13
C THR A 118 3.20 10.62 10.33
N SER A 119 4.46 10.58 9.87
CA SER A 119 5.03 11.57 8.95
C SER A 119 4.64 11.33 7.48
N ASP A 120 4.29 10.10 7.12
CA ASP A 120 3.98 9.70 5.74
C ASP A 120 2.57 10.11 5.30
N ILE A 121 1.81 10.68 6.23
CA ILE A 121 0.41 11.08 6.08
C ILE A 121 0.33 12.61 6.03
N THR A 122 -0.24 13.13 4.95
CA THR A 122 -0.52 14.55 4.77
C THR A 122 -2.03 14.78 4.78
N ILE A 123 -2.49 15.75 5.56
CA ILE A 123 -3.89 16.14 5.64
C ILE A 123 -4.00 17.61 5.26
N THR A 124 -4.81 17.92 4.26
CA THR A 124 -5.05 19.29 3.79
C THR A 124 -6.54 19.56 3.65
N ILE A 125 -6.89 20.83 3.82
CA ILE A 125 -8.23 21.35 3.55
C ILE A 125 -8.18 22.23 2.31
N ALA A 126 -9.19 22.11 1.46
CA ALA A 126 -9.40 22.96 0.31
C ALA A 126 -10.89 23.22 0.08
N GLU A 127 -11.20 24.29 -0.64
CA GLU A 127 -12.51 24.51 -1.25
C GLU A 127 -12.63 23.70 -2.54
N ASP A 128 -13.84 23.21 -2.86
CA ASP A 128 -14.12 22.70 -4.19
C ASP A 128 -14.35 23.88 -5.16
N PRO A 129 -13.47 24.13 -6.13
CA PRO A 129 -13.60 25.25 -7.06
C PRO A 129 -14.80 25.11 -8.02
N ASN A 130 -15.48 23.95 -8.04
CA ASN A 130 -16.66 23.70 -8.86
C ASN A 130 -17.98 23.75 -8.06
N ALA A 131 -17.94 23.99 -6.75
CA ALA A 131 -19.13 24.06 -5.90
C ALA A 131 -19.93 25.36 -6.17
N ALA A 132 -20.85 25.31 -7.13
CA ALA A 132 -21.52 26.49 -7.68
C ALA A 132 -22.39 27.32 -6.70
N SER A 133 -22.73 26.82 -5.51
CA SER A 133 -23.61 27.52 -4.55
C SER A 133 -23.56 27.02 -3.09
N ILE A 134 -22.60 26.16 -2.72
CA ILE A 134 -22.51 25.65 -1.34
C ILE A 134 -21.05 25.63 -0.94
N ASP A 135 -20.74 26.45 0.06
CA ASP A 135 -19.45 26.55 0.74
C ASP A 135 -19.12 25.21 1.42
N ALA A 136 -18.50 24.32 0.64
CA ALA A 136 -18.30 22.92 0.99
C ALA A 136 -16.81 22.61 1.10
N CYS A 137 -16.28 22.69 2.31
CA CYS A 137 -14.91 22.32 2.60
C CYS A 137 -14.66 20.83 2.33
N VAL A 138 -13.59 20.54 1.60
CA VAL A 138 -13.14 19.20 1.27
C VAL A 138 -11.86 18.92 2.04
N ILE A 139 -11.85 17.83 2.81
CA ILE A 139 -10.65 17.34 3.47
C ILE A 139 -10.02 16.29 2.57
N THR A 140 -8.78 16.54 2.17
CA THR A 140 -7.94 15.60 1.45
C THR A 140 -6.97 14.95 2.44
N VAL A 141 -6.97 13.63 2.52
CA VAL A 141 -5.95 12.84 3.23
C VAL A 141 -5.18 12.07 2.17
N SER A 142 -3.86 12.22 2.15
CA SER A 142 -2.95 11.39 1.36
C SER A 142 -1.97 10.67 2.27
N ALA A 143 -1.59 9.45 1.90
CA ALA A 143 -0.51 8.71 2.52
C ALA A 143 0.33 8.02 1.43
N ASP A 144 1.65 8.09 1.57
CA ASP A 144 2.62 7.54 0.62
C ASP A 144 3.63 6.67 1.40
N VAL A 145 3.65 5.37 1.16
CA VAL A 145 4.50 4.42 1.90
C VAL A 145 5.22 3.45 0.97
N ASP A 146 6.46 3.11 1.31
CA ASP A 146 7.26 2.17 0.54
C ASP A 146 6.71 0.73 0.63
N PHE A 147 6.59 0.06 -0.53
CA PHE A 147 6.16 -1.34 -0.58
C PHE A 147 7.18 -2.28 0.08
N VAL A 148 6.70 -3.09 1.04
CA VAL A 148 7.52 -4.12 1.72
C VAL A 148 7.12 -5.52 1.26
N GLY A 149 7.99 -6.17 0.48
CA GLY A 149 7.84 -7.53 -0.05
C GLY A 149 7.88 -8.64 1.01
N ILE A 150 7.85 -9.90 0.59
CA ILE A 150 7.76 -11.04 1.53
C ILE A 150 9.07 -11.32 2.30
N PHE A 151 10.21 -10.82 1.82
CA PHE A 151 11.54 -11.04 2.42
C PHE A 151 11.93 -9.96 3.46
N GLY A 152 11.03 -9.04 3.79
CA GLY A 152 11.21 -8.00 4.80
C GLY A 152 11.63 -6.64 4.24
N SER A 153 11.75 -5.64 5.12
CA SER A 153 12.09 -4.26 4.76
C SER A 153 13.56 -4.06 4.36
N GLU A 154 14.46 -4.94 4.80
CA GLU A 154 15.89 -4.88 4.46
C GLU A 154 16.23 -5.58 3.13
N TYR A 155 15.32 -6.42 2.60
CA TYR A 155 15.57 -7.24 1.41
C TYR A 155 14.38 -7.19 0.43
N THR A 156 14.48 -6.27 -0.54
CA THR A 156 13.65 -6.30 -1.76
C THR A 156 14.09 -7.46 -2.65
N ILE A 157 13.53 -8.65 -2.42
CA ILE A 157 13.78 -9.89 -3.17
C ILE A 157 12.39 -10.50 -3.56
N PRO A 158 12.25 -11.32 -4.64
CA PRO A 158 13.25 -11.72 -5.62
C PRO A 158 13.89 -10.52 -6.32
N PRO A 159 15.14 -10.64 -6.80
CA PRO A 159 15.63 -9.72 -7.81
C PRO A 159 14.83 -9.95 -9.08
N ILE A 160 13.77 -9.17 -9.27
CA ILE A 160 13.44 -8.74 -10.62
C ILE A 160 14.70 -8.02 -11.11
N PRO A 161 15.32 -8.43 -12.23
CA PRO A 161 16.38 -7.62 -12.81
C PRO A 161 15.82 -6.21 -13.04
N PHE A 162 16.69 -5.22 -12.82
CA PHE A 162 16.36 -3.81 -12.70
C PHE A 162 15.67 -3.34 -11.40
N VAL A 163 15.37 -4.12 -10.36
CA VAL A 163 14.89 -3.55 -9.06
C VAL A 163 16.00 -3.55 -8.00
N GLY A 164 16.15 -2.44 -7.25
CA GLY A 164 17.05 -2.44 -6.09
C GLY A 164 17.50 -1.07 -5.56
N SER A 165 17.78 -1.06 -4.26
CA SER A 165 18.46 0.01 -3.49
C SER A 165 19.68 0.63 -4.22
N PRO A 166 20.02 1.91 -3.97
CA PRO A 166 21.10 2.66 -4.63
C PRO A 166 22.50 2.02 -4.56
N ILE A 167 22.69 0.95 -3.77
CA ILE A 167 23.95 0.20 -3.65
C ILE A 167 24.09 -0.86 -4.76
N ILE A 168 22.99 -1.41 -5.29
CA ILE A 168 22.99 -2.54 -6.26
C ILE A 168 22.50 -2.10 -7.65
N GLY A 169 21.71 -1.02 -7.73
CA GLY A 169 21.26 -0.42 -8.97
C GLY A 169 19.97 -1.03 -9.50
N GLY A 170 18.89 -0.25 -9.46
CA GLY A 170 17.61 -0.57 -10.06
C GLY A 170 16.71 0.67 -10.22
N ILE A 171 15.52 0.46 -10.80
CA ILE A 171 14.38 1.37 -10.68
C ILE A 171 14.02 1.56 -9.21
N ASP A 172 13.53 2.76 -8.93
CA ASP A 172 13.24 3.23 -7.58
C ASP A 172 12.24 2.32 -6.84
N LEU A 173 12.26 2.44 -5.51
CA LEU A 173 11.39 1.72 -4.59
C LEU A 173 9.91 2.00 -4.96
N LEU A 174 9.10 0.95 -5.02
CA LEU A 174 7.68 1.07 -5.36
C LEU A 174 6.93 1.73 -4.20
N THR A 175 6.59 3.01 -4.35
CA THR A 175 5.74 3.73 -3.42
C THR A 175 4.27 3.38 -3.65
N LEU A 176 3.57 3.02 -2.57
CA LEU A 176 2.11 2.88 -2.52
C LEU A 176 1.52 4.20 -2.05
N GLY A 177 0.88 4.93 -2.96
CA GLY A 177 0.14 6.14 -2.65
C GLY A 177 -1.36 5.85 -2.51
N ALA A 178 -2.02 6.47 -1.53
CA ALA A 178 -3.48 6.51 -1.47
C ALA A 178 -3.96 7.90 -1.04
N THR A 179 -4.90 8.46 -1.80
CA THR A 179 -5.52 9.76 -1.51
C THR A 179 -7.03 9.61 -1.47
N THR A 180 -7.66 10.14 -0.42
CA THR A 180 -9.12 10.20 -0.28
C THR A 180 -9.55 11.64 -0.03
N GLN A 181 -10.65 12.04 -0.66
CA GLN A 181 -11.32 13.32 -0.45
C GLN A 181 -12.73 13.06 0.09
N GLU A 182 -13.05 13.66 1.23
CA GLU A 182 -14.38 13.57 1.85
C GLU A 182 -14.84 15.00 2.21
N ARG A 183 -16.14 15.28 2.09
CA ARG A 183 -16.72 16.59 2.43
C ARG A 183 -16.80 16.74 3.95
N TYR A 184 -16.35 17.88 4.46
CA TYR A 184 -16.49 18.27 5.86
C TYR A 184 -17.97 18.43 6.27
N ILE A 185 -18.30 17.90 7.44
CA ILE A 185 -19.63 17.91 8.06
C ILE A 185 -19.53 18.11 9.59
N GLY A 186 -18.41 18.67 10.06
CA GLY A 186 -18.16 18.96 11.47
C GLY A 186 -18.76 20.30 11.84
N GLU A 187 -19.65 20.30 12.83
CA GLU A 187 -20.25 21.49 13.42
C GLU A 187 -20.28 21.31 14.94
#